data_AF-A0A133ULR9-F1
#
_entry.id   AF-A0A133ULR9-F1
#
_cell.length_a   1.000
_cell.length_b   1.000
_cell.length_c   1.000
_cell.angle_alpha   90.00
_cell.angle_beta   90.00
_cell.angle_gamma   90.00
#
_symmetry.space_group_name_H-M   'P 1'
#
loop_
_entity.id
_entity.type
_entity.pdbx_description
1 polymer ?
#
loop_
_entity_poly.entity_id
_entity_poly.type
_entity_poly.pdbx_seq_one_letter_code
_entity_poly.pdbx_strand_id
1 'polypeptide(L)'
;MEAMGFYDYGEGADAVERGETEFDGELPVNIDGGLIGKGHPVGATGTAQIYTVSKVLRDEYGPYSLDDVEVGMTDTLGGEFGTLCNIILSTRRKKDEL
;
A
#
# COMPACT_ATOMS: atom_id res chain seq x y z
N MET A 1 9.35 0.22 1.75
CA MET A 1 9.02 1.44 2.53
C MET A 1 10.13 2.47 2.37
N GLU A 2 11.37 2.14 2.73
CA GLU A 2 12.55 2.99 2.48
C GLU A 2 12.77 3.27 0.98
N ALA A 3 12.71 2.23 0.13
CA ALA A 3 12.82 2.39 -1.33
C ALA A 3 11.71 3.24 -1.96
N MET A 4 10.56 3.38 -1.28
CA MET A 4 9.45 4.24 -1.71
C MET A 4 9.60 5.68 -1.18
N GLY A 5 10.57 5.94 -0.31
CA GLY A 5 10.85 7.26 0.25
C GLY A 5 9.95 7.67 1.43
N PHE A 6 9.25 6.73 2.07
CA PHE A 6 8.45 7.03 3.26
C PHE A 6 9.28 7.14 4.54
N TYR A 7 10.41 6.45 4.59
CA TYR A 7 11.36 6.46 5.71
C TYR A 7 12.78 6.51 5.16
N ASP A 8 13.70 7.06 5.94
CA ASP A 8 15.11 7.09 5.59
C ASP A 8 15.73 5.67 5.59
N TYR A 9 16.88 5.53 4.94
CA TYR A 9 17.58 4.25 4.84
C TYR A 9 17.93 3.68 6.23
N GLY A 10 17.47 2.46 6.50
CA GLY A 10 17.66 1.78 7.78
C GLY A 10 16.60 2.06 8.86
N GLU A 11 15.65 2.96 8.61
CA GLU A 11 14.63 3.34 9.61
C GLU A 11 13.30 2.59 9.45
N GLY A 12 13.16 1.74 8.42
CA GLY A 12 11.89 1.06 8.14
C GLY A 12 11.48 0.04 9.20
N ALA A 13 12.44 -0.57 9.90
CA ALA A 13 12.15 -1.50 10.99
C ALA A 13 11.67 -0.75 12.24
N ASP A 14 12.28 0.39 12.55
CA ASP A 14 11.91 1.20 13.71
C ASP A 14 10.50 1.78 13.53
N ALA A 15 10.10 2.12 12.30
CA ALA A 15 8.72 2.53 11.99
C ALA A 15 7.70 1.43 12.31
N VAL A 16 8.04 0.16 12.03
CA VAL A 16 7.21 -0.99 12.41
C VAL A 16 7.14 -1.12 13.94
N GLU A 17 8.27 -1.01 14.64
CA GLU A 17 8.32 -1.12 16.11
C GLU A 17 7.50 0.00 16.80
N ARG A 18 7.47 1.19 16.21
CA ARG A 18 6.65 2.32 16.70
C ARG A 18 5.16 2.20 16.35
N GLY A 19 4.76 1.19 15.59
CA GLY A 19 3.37 0.97 15.18
C GLY A 19 2.90 1.85 14.02
N GLU A 20 3.80 2.61 13.37
CA GLU A 20 3.43 3.55 12.31
C GLU A 20 2.82 2.86 11.08
N THR A 21 3.16 1.58 10.89
CA THR A 21 2.69 0.76 9.75
C THR A 21 1.51 -0.15 10.08
N GLU A 22 1.00 -0.10 11.31
CA GLU A 22 -0.16 -0.88 11.74
C GLU A 22 -1.45 -0.41 11.07
N PHE A 23 -2.55 -1.13 11.30
CA PHE A 23 -3.84 -0.82 10.68
C PHE A 23 -4.30 0.61 10.96
N ASP A 24 -4.18 1.05 12.22
CA ASP A 24 -4.50 2.41 12.69
C ASP A 24 -3.27 3.33 12.80
N GLY A 25 -2.15 2.91 12.22
CA GLY A 25 -0.93 3.70 12.14
C GLY A 25 -1.01 4.85 11.14
N GLU A 26 0.01 5.70 11.12
CA GLU A 26 0.10 6.85 10.20
C GLU A 26 0.20 6.43 8.72
N LEU A 27 0.86 5.29 8.46
CA LEU A 27 1.03 4.74 7.12
C LEU A 27 0.67 3.24 7.11
N PRO A 28 -0.61 2.86 7.11
CA PRO A 28 -1.01 1.45 7.15
C PRO A 28 -0.46 0.67 5.95
N VAL A 29 0.30 -0.40 6.21
CA VAL A 29 0.92 -1.24 5.17
C VAL A 29 0.34 -2.65 5.19
N ASN A 30 -0.01 -3.17 4.00
CA ASN A 30 -0.46 -4.56 3.84
C ASN A 30 -1.60 -4.97 4.79
N ILE A 31 -2.61 -4.11 4.94
CA ILE A 31 -3.78 -4.33 5.84
C ILE A 31 -4.58 -5.61 5.54
N ASP A 32 -4.34 -6.24 4.39
CA ASP A 32 -4.93 -7.52 4.00
C ASP A 32 -4.07 -8.74 4.39
N GLY A 33 -2.97 -8.51 5.11
CA GLY A 33 -1.97 -9.49 5.50
C GLY A 33 -0.79 -9.59 4.53
N GLY A 34 -0.82 -8.90 3.39
CA GLY A 34 0.26 -8.93 2.39
C GLY A 34 0.57 -10.33 1.88
N LEU A 35 1.76 -10.52 1.28
CA LEU A 35 2.15 -11.81 0.72
C LEU A 35 2.29 -12.92 1.78
N ILE A 36 2.58 -12.55 3.03
CA ILE A 36 2.74 -13.47 4.16
C ILE A 36 1.37 -14.02 4.61
N GLY A 37 0.39 -13.14 4.83
CA GLY A 37 -0.92 -13.52 5.37
C GLY A 37 -1.96 -13.88 4.30
N LYS A 38 -2.06 -13.07 3.24
CA LYS A 38 -3.02 -13.28 2.14
C LYS A 38 -2.56 -14.34 1.15
N GLY A 39 -1.24 -14.51 1.03
CA GLY A 39 -0.58 -15.41 0.08
C GLY A 39 -0.04 -14.71 -1.17
N HIS A 40 0.76 -15.46 -1.95
CA HIS A 40 1.50 -14.92 -3.10
C HIS A 40 1.31 -15.73 -4.39
N PRO A 41 0.12 -15.66 -5.03
CA PRO A 41 -0.03 -16.08 -6.41
C PRO A 41 0.70 -15.09 -7.33
N VAL A 42 1.89 -15.44 -7.80
CA VAL A 42 2.84 -14.53 -8.50
C VAL A 42 2.16 -13.64 -9.55
N GLY A 43 1.40 -14.24 -10.48
CA GLY A 43 0.72 -13.50 -11.55
C GLY A 43 -0.47 -12.64 -11.11
N ALA A 44 -1.03 -12.87 -9.92
CA ALA A 44 -2.21 -12.15 -9.42
C ALA A 44 -1.88 -11.14 -8.31
N THR A 45 -0.65 -11.12 -7.79
CA THR A 45 -0.26 -10.30 -6.63
C THR A 45 -0.44 -8.81 -6.88
N GLY A 46 0.07 -8.28 -7.99
CA GLY A 46 -0.08 -6.85 -8.32
C GLY A 46 -1.55 -6.42 -8.41
N THR A 47 -2.38 -7.20 -9.11
CA THR A 47 -3.82 -6.94 -9.21
C THR A 47 -4.52 -7.03 -7.85
N ALA A 48 -4.11 -7.98 -7.00
CA ALA A 48 -4.67 -8.14 -5.66
C ALA A 48 -4.30 -6.96 -4.74
N GLN A 49 -3.11 -6.36 -4.89
CA GLN A 49 -2.71 -5.14 -4.18
C GLN A 49 -3.58 -3.95 -4.61
N ILE A 50 -3.77 -3.75 -5.93
CA ILE A 50 -4.64 -2.70 -6.47
C ILE A 50 -6.08 -2.87 -5.99
N TYR A 51 -6.57 -4.10 -5.95
CA TYR A 51 -7.90 -4.42 -5.43
C TYR A 51 -8.06 -3.95 -3.99
N THR A 52 -7.13 -4.29 -3.10
CA THR A 52 -7.17 -3.88 -1.69
C THR A 52 -7.18 -2.35 -1.56
N VAL A 53 -6.25 -1.66 -2.21
CA VAL A 53 -6.19 -0.18 -2.18
C VAL A 53 -7.47 0.44 -2.73
N SER A 54 -8.03 -0.12 -3.82
CA SER A 54 -9.28 0.37 -4.40
C SER A 54 -10.48 0.20 -3.46
N LYS A 55 -10.51 -0.88 -2.66
CA LYS A 55 -11.57 -1.10 -1.66
C LYS A 55 -11.45 -0.13 -0.49
N VAL A 56 -10.23 0.15 -0.03
CA VAL A 56 -9.98 1.16 1.02
C VAL A 56 -10.41 2.55 0.56
N LEU A 57 -9.94 3.00 -0.61
CA LEU A 57 -10.26 4.34 -1.14
C LEU A 57 -11.76 4.55 -1.44
N ARG A 58 -12.54 3.47 -1.53
CA ARG A 58 -13.99 3.52 -1.73
C ARG A 58 -14.79 3.32 -0.45
N ASP A 59 -14.11 3.17 0.69
CA ASP A 59 -14.73 2.80 1.97
C ASP A 59 -15.56 1.50 1.87
N GLU A 60 -15.01 0.51 1.16
CA GLU A 60 -15.67 -0.78 0.94
C GLU A 60 -14.91 -1.97 1.54
N TYR A 61 -13.91 -1.72 2.39
CA TYR A 61 -13.07 -2.77 2.99
C TYR A 61 -13.70 -3.39 4.25
N GLY A 62 -15.01 -3.64 4.18
CA GLY A 62 -15.77 -4.34 5.22
C GLY A 62 -15.70 -3.66 6.58
N PRO A 63 -15.57 -4.42 7.70
CA PRO A 63 -15.50 -3.84 9.04
C PRO A 63 -14.16 -3.13 9.34
N TYR A 64 -13.20 -3.19 8.41
CA TYR A 64 -11.86 -2.64 8.54
C TYR A 64 -11.74 -1.38 7.69
N SER A 65 -12.49 -0.34 8.05
CA SER A 65 -12.39 0.97 7.40
C SER A 65 -11.21 1.77 7.98
N LEU A 66 -10.56 2.54 7.10
CA LEU A 66 -9.58 3.54 7.45
C LEU A 66 -10.21 4.90 7.16
N ASP A 67 -10.23 5.77 8.16
CA ASP A 67 -10.86 7.08 8.02
C ASP A 67 -10.05 7.97 7.07
N ASP A 68 -10.75 8.74 6.24
CA ASP A 68 -10.21 9.83 5.41
C ASP A 68 -9.04 9.46 4.47
N VAL A 69 -8.96 8.21 3.99
CA VAL A 69 -7.92 7.81 3.02
C VAL A 69 -8.23 8.33 1.62
N GLU A 70 -7.41 9.27 1.13
CA GLU A 70 -7.58 9.88 -0.20
C GLU A 70 -6.55 9.39 -1.24
N VAL A 71 -5.44 8.82 -0.80
CA VAL A 71 -4.34 8.37 -1.65
C VAL A 71 -3.83 7.02 -1.14
N GLY A 72 -3.59 6.09 -2.05
CA GLY A 72 -2.95 4.82 -1.75
C GLY A 72 -1.95 4.43 -2.84
N MET A 73 -0.98 3.60 -2.48
CA MET A 73 0.10 3.18 -3.37
C MET A 73 0.27 1.66 -3.34
N THR A 74 0.63 1.08 -4.48
CA THR A 74 1.13 -0.30 -4.55
C THR A 74 2.58 -0.29 -5.02
N ASP A 75 3.42 -1.11 -4.40
CA ASP A 75 4.77 -1.46 -4.86
C ASP A 75 4.80 -2.95 -5.17
N THR A 76 4.83 -3.28 -6.46
CA THR A 76 4.90 -4.67 -6.94
C THR A 76 6.27 -4.94 -7.51
N LEU A 77 7.00 -5.85 -6.84
CA LEU A 77 8.33 -6.29 -7.24
C LEU A 77 8.28 -7.61 -8.01
N GLY A 78 9.01 -7.67 -9.12
CA GLY A 78 9.21 -8.87 -9.93
C GLY A 78 10.67 -9.34 -9.90
N GLY A 79 10.87 -10.63 -9.61
CA GLY A 79 12.21 -11.25 -9.55
C GLY A 79 13.03 -10.76 -8.36
N GLU A 80 14.34 -10.66 -8.53
CA GLU A 80 15.27 -10.13 -7.51
C GLU A 80 15.52 -8.64 -7.77
N PHE A 81 14.50 -7.81 -7.57
CA PHE A 81 14.52 -6.37 -7.92
C PHE A 81 14.73 -6.08 -9.42
N GLY A 82 14.48 -7.06 -10.29
CA GLY A 82 14.62 -6.88 -11.74
C GLY A 82 13.54 -5.99 -12.35
N THR A 83 12.38 -5.87 -11.70
CA THR A 83 11.28 -5.00 -12.13
C THR A 83 10.51 -4.48 -10.92
N LEU A 84 10.20 -3.19 -10.94
CA LEU A 84 9.32 -2.54 -9.97
C LEU A 84 8.17 -1.86 -10.71
N CYS A 85 6.95 -2.06 -10.23
CA CYS A 85 5.77 -1.37 -10.71
C CYS A 85 5.11 -0.64 -9.54
N ASN A 86 5.08 0.68 -9.63
CA ASN A 86 4.45 1.56 -8.66
C ASN A 86 3.16 2.14 -9.25
N ILE A 87 2.05 1.98 -8.53
CA ILE A 87 0.76 2.56 -8.93
C ILE A 87 0.23 3.40 -7.78
N ILE A 88 -0.07 4.66 -8.06
CA ILE A 88 -0.68 5.60 -7.11
C ILE A 88 -2.14 5.77 -7.51
N LEU A 89 -3.05 5.49 -6.57
CA LEU A 89 -4.49 5.66 -6.72
C LEU A 89 -4.95 6.82 -5.83
N SER A 90 -5.89 7.62 -6.31
CA SER A 90 -6.48 8.68 -5.51
C SER A 90 -7.97 8.85 -5.81
N THR A 91 -8.73 9.24 -4.78
CA THR A 91 -10.12 9.69 -4.90
C THR A 91 -10.22 11.10 -5.51
N ARG A 92 -9.12 11.87 -5.48
CA ARG A 92 -9.04 13.21 -6.08
C ARG A 92 -8.86 13.08 -7.58
N ARG A 93 -9.76 13.68 -8.36
CA ARG A 93 -9.48 13.95 -9.77
C ARG A 93 -8.46 15.09 -9.83
N LYS A 94 -7.38 14.90 -10.59
CA LYS A 94 -6.51 16.00 -10.99
C LYS A 94 -7.41 17.03 -11.68
N LYS A 95 -7.55 18.23 -11.11
CA LYS A 95 -8.15 19.35 -11.85
C LYS A 95 -7.27 19.54 -13.08
N ASP A 96 -7.88 19.58 -14.25
CA ASP A 96 -7.18 19.89 -15.49
C ASP A 96 -6.54 21.28 -15.33
N GLU A 97 -5.24 21.32 -15.04
CA GLU A 97 -4.42 22.47 -15.42
C GLU A 97 -4.13 22.32 -16.91
N LEU A 98 -5.07 22.80 -17.72
CA LEU A 98 -4.92 23.11 -19.14
C LEU A 98 -5.01 24.63 -19.32
#